data_AF-A0A926N778-F1
#
_entry.id   AF-A0A926N778-F1
#
_cell.length_a   1.000
_cell.length_b   1.000
_cell.length_c   1.000
_cell.angle_alpha   90.00
_cell.angle_beta   90.00
_cell.angle_gamma   90.00
#
_symmetry.space_group_name_H-M   'P 1'
#
loop_
_entity.id
_entity.type
_entity.pdbx_description
1 polymer ?
#
loop_
_entity_poly.entity_id
_entity_poly.type
_entity_poly.pdbx_seq_one_letter_code
_entity_poly.pdbx_strand_id
1 'polypeptide(L)'
;MVGRNEACPCGSGKKYKKCCERVVAIASAEQARQKRDHRLKKEVMTELIQWYTQNISSDQENQWTKYFKEMFKLSLSQPIPEHLERTYRYWLLFDVPCQQGKRPIEEWIGHTRLSPPKARLAEMIANSKFTCYEIKEIREKEMILCSIVKTESIIVKREENCSVGQLIFARLIKPGSMYEVFGPYTAIQSALRREILVQLEKFLHPDTSQLKRQTWDEGWKALGLAIQQTKSFHALQENQALNNEQNFVVEDGYWPVVDFIGSGDVPSEIIQHIEQFFLKYVASLQTKTQALYSESVEYLYKYITLRYGQTFRWSLIDEEMLNHFLAVWYLDQQKKPVPNGARVFLNTLKQLFRWLAEEHICEVYKAYQNVYKQLVRALPSAIEIGRWIEKNVDIVEKPGFTVEVDRSLFTTSAVGSMVSVNKKWIPIQMNGFPSLWKGDYFWICGKVVTDSSHAYITEFKGVYPFVVCDSPLPLLKQP
;
A
#
# COMPACT_ATOMS: atom_id res chain seq x y z
N MET A 1 -37.79 9.69 11.50
CA MET A 1 -36.72 10.62 11.91
C MET A 1 -36.85 10.86 13.40
N VAL A 2 -35.79 10.68 14.19
CA VAL A 2 -35.80 11.00 15.64
C VAL A 2 -35.80 12.52 15.82
N GLY A 3 -36.72 13.04 16.63
CA GLY A 3 -36.83 14.47 16.92
C GLY A 3 -35.64 15.00 17.74
N ARG A 4 -35.18 16.23 17.47
CA ARG A 4 -34.01 16.85 18.14
C ARG A 4 -34.04 16.81 19.67
N ASN A 5 -35.23 16.84 20.26
CA ASN A 5 -35.43 16.82 21.72
C ASN A 5 -35.68 15.42 22.30
N GLU A 6 -35.83 14.39 21.47
CA GLU A 6 -36.10 13.01 21.88
C GLU A 6 -34.83 12.32 22.39
N ALA A 7 -35.01 11.20 23.10
CA ALA A 7 -33.91 10.36 23.55
C ALA A 7 -33.08 9.87 22.35
N CYS A 8 -31.76 9.94 22.48
CA CYS A 8 -30.85 9.61 21.41
C CYS A 8 -30.86 8.09 21.14
N PRO A 9 -31.00 7.64 19.87
CA PRO A 9 -31.14 6.23 19.53
C PRO A 9 -29.88 5.40 19.76
N CYS A 10 -28.75 6.03 20.12
CA CYS A 10 -27.51 5.34 20.52
C CYS A 10 -27.56 4.76 21.95
N GLY A 11 -28.69 4.88 22.65
CA GLY A 11 -28.85 4.33 24.01
C GLY A 11 -28.19 5.15 25.12
N SER A 12 -27.65 6.34 24.82
CA SER A 12 -26.94 7.17 25.81
C SER A 12 -27.82 7.86 26.87
N GLY A 13 -29.15 7.76 26.75
CA GLY A 13 -30.12 8.45 27.62
C GLY A 13 -30.19 9.99 27.47
N LYS A 14 -29.31 10.60 26.66
CA LYS A 14 -29.29 12.05 26.40
C LYS A 14 -30.23 12.43 25.25
N LYS A 15 -30.68 13.69 25.20
CA LYS A 15 -31.44 14.23 24.04
C LYS A 15 -30.58 14.19 22.77
N TYR A 16 -31.15 13.84 21.61
CA TYR A 16 -30.44 13.70 20.33
C TYR A 16 -29.54 14.91 20.00
N LYS A 17 -30.06 16.14 20.19
CA LYS A 17 -29.32 17.40 19.98
C LYS A 17 -28.11 17.62 20.91
N LYS A 18 -28.04 16.90 22.02
CA LYS A 18 -26.93 16.94 22.99
C LYS A 18 -26.02 15.71 22.88
N CYS A 19 -26.30 14.80 21.94
CA CYS A 19 -25.58 13.55 21.76
C CYS A 19 -25.17 13.38 20.28
N CYS A 20 -25.72 12.39 19.57
CA CYS A 20 -25.29 12.02 18.22
C CYS A 20 -25.36 13.18 17.21
N GLU A 21 -26.31 14.12 17.32
CA GLU A 21 -26.36 15.27 16.42
C GLU A 21 -25.09 16.13 16.52
N ARG A 22 -24.59 16.37 17.75
CA ARG A 22 -23.31 17.08 17.97
C ARG A 22 -22.13 16.27 17.49
N VAL A 23 -22.12 14.96 17.72
CA VAL A 23 -21.05 14.06 17.26
C VAL A 23 -20.96 14.07 15.74
N VAL A 24 -22.11 14.01 15.04
CA VAL A 24 -22.20 14.11 13.58
C VAL A 24 -21.76 15.50 13.09
N ALA A 25 -22.16 16.58 13.77
CA ALA A 25 -21.73 17.93 13.42
C ALA A 25 -20.20 18.12 13.61
N ILE A 26 -19.62 17.58 14.68
CA ILE A 26 -18.17 17.61 14.94
C ILE A 26 -17.43 16.79 13.89
N ALA A 27 -17.90 15.58 13.57
CA ALA A 27 -17.29 14.73 12.55
C ALA A 27 -17.36 15.37 11.15
N SER A 28 -18.49 16.00 10.81
CA SER A 28 -18.67 16.72 9.54
C SER A 28 -17.77 17.96 9.46
N ALA A 29 -17.67 18.73 10.55
CA ALA A 29 -16.76 19.88 10.64
C ALA A 29 -15.29 19.47 10.52
N GLU A 30 -14.90 18.36 11.14
CA GLU A 30 -13.55 17.79 11.05
C GLU A 30 -13.24 17.30 9.63
N GLN A 31 -14.16 16.61 8.96
CA GLN A 31 -14.00 16.23 7.56
C GLN A 31 -13.89 17.45 6.63
N ALA A 32 -14.68 18.49 6.84
CA ALA A 32 -14.59 19.74 6.08
C ALA A 32 -13.24 20.44 6.30
N ARG A 33 -12.73 20.42 7.55
CA ARG A 33 -11.40 20.93 7.92
C ARG A 33 -10.30 20.15 7.20
N GLN A 34 -10.34 18.81 7.24
CA GLN A 34 -9.37 17.96 6.56
C GLN A 34 -9.33 18.17 5.04
N LYS A 35 -10.50 18.31 4.40
CA LYS A 35 -10.59 18.63 2.96
C LYS A 35 -9.96 19.98 2.65
N ARG A 36 -10.22 20.99 3.49
CA ARG A 36 -9.62 22.33 3.35
C ARG A 36 -8.10 22.28 3.50
N ASP A 37 -7.61 21.60 4.53
CA ASP A 37 -6.18 21.48 4.81
C ASP A 37 -5.46 20.72 3.68
N HIS A 38 -6.05 19.63 3.18
CA HIS A 38 -5.52 18.89 2.03
C HIS A 38 -5.45 19.75 0.76
N ARG A 39 -6.51 20.51 0.47
CA ARG A 39 -6.53 21.45 -0.66
C ARG A 39 -5.45 22.51 -0.51
N LEU A 40 -5.32 23.10 0.68
CA LEU A 40 -4.33 24.13 0.96
C LEU A 40 -2.89 23.63 0.79
N LYS A 41 -2.59 22.40 1.25
CA LYS A 41 -1.29 21.75 1.01
C LYS A 41 -1.01 21.59 -0.48
N LYS A 42 -1.99 21.09 -1.24
CA LYS A 42 -1.85 20.93 -2.69
C LYS A 42 -1.55 22.26 -3.37
N GLU A 43 -2.28 23.32 -3.03
CA GLU A 43 -2.06 24.66 -3.58
C GLU A 43 -0.66 25.19 -3.24
N VAL A 44 -0.23 25.12 -1.97
CA VAL A 44 1.11 25.53 -1.53
C VAL A 44 2.21 24.75 -2.27
N MET A 45 2.06 23.43 -2.40
CA MET A 45 3.03 22.60 -3.12
C MET A 45 3.10 22.96 -4.60
N THR A 46 1.96 23.14 -5.26
CA THR A 46 1.92 23.49 -6.69
C THR A 46 2.55 24.85 -6.94
N GLU A 47 2.24 25.86 -6.14
CA GLU A 47 2.83 27.21 -6.28
C GLU A 47 4.34 27.22 -5.98
N LEU A 48 4.77 26.50 -4.95
CA LEU A 48 6.20 26.38 -4.62
C LEU A 48 6.98 25.65 -5.73
N ILE A 49 6.44 24.55 -6.28
CA ILE A 49 7.08 23.84 -7.40
C ILE A 49 7.17 24.74 -8.62
N GLN A 50 6.09 25.46 -8.94
CA GLN A 50 6.08 26.40 -10.07
C GLN A 50 7.13 27.50 -9.88
N TRP A 51 7.20 28.10 -8.70
CA TRP A 51 8.22 29.09 -8.38
C TRP A 51 9.62 28.50 -8.48
N TYR A 52 9.85 27.31 -7.92
CA TYR A 52 11.15 26.64 -7.96
C TYR A 52 11.63 26.45 -9.40
N THR A 53 10.78 25.90 -10.29
CA THR A 53 11.13 25.69 -11.70
C THR A 53 11.40 27.00 -12.46
N GLN A 54 10.80 28.12 -12.04
CA GLN A 54 10.98 29.43 -12.68
C GLN A 54 12.21 30.20 -12.17
N ASN A 55 12.63 29.95 -10.93
CA ASN A 55 13.61 30.80 -10.23
C ASN A 55 14.94 30.08 -9.92
N ILE A 56 14.98 28.76 -10.02
CA ILE A 56 16.20 27.96 -9.81
C ILE A 56 16.79 27.59 -11.16
N SER A 57 18.08 27.86 -11.35
CA SER A 57 18.78 27.49 -12.58
C SER A 57 19.17 26.01 -12.59
N SER A 58 19.27 25.43 -13.78
CA SER A 58 19.72 24.04 -13.98
C SER A 58 21.10 23.78 -13.36
N ASP A 59 21.99 24.78 -13.38
CA ASP A 59 23.35 24.64 -12.84
C ASP A 59 23.35 24.53 -11.31
N GLN A 60 22.51 25.31 -10.63
CA GLN A 60 22.33 25.21 -9.18
C GLN A 60 21.74 23.85 -8.80
N GLU A 61 20.68 23.42 -9.50
CA GLU A 61 20.07 22.12 -9.26
C GLU A 61 21.06 20.96 -9.52
N ASN A 62 21.90 21.06 -10.55
CA ASN A 62 22.93 20.06 -10.83
C ASN A 62 23.97 19.97 -9.70
N GLN A 63 24.36 21.08 -9.09
CA GLN A 63 25.26 21.08 -7.93
C GLN A 63 24.60 20.40 -6.72
N TRP A 64 23.33 20.71 -6.45
CA TRP A 64 22.57 20.07 -5.38
C TRP A 64 22.33 18.58 -5.64
N THR A 65 22.09 18.19 -6.89
CA THR A 65 21.99 16.79 -7.30
C THR A 65 23.26 16.03 -6.94
N LYS A 66 24.44 16.59 -7.25
CA LYS A 66 25.74 15.97 -6.91
C LYS A 66 25.87 15.82 -5.39
N TYR A 67 25.57 16.87 -4.64
CA TYR A 67 25.63 16.83 -3.17
C TYR A 67 24.69 15.77 -2.57
N PHE A 68 23.45 15.68 -3.06
CA PHE A 68 22.50 14.65 -2.62
C PHE A 68 23.02 13.24 -2.92
N LYS A 69 23.57 13.03 -4.12
CA LYS A 69 24.17 11.75 -4.51
C LYS A 69 25.34 11.39 -3.61
N GLU A 70 26.21 12.33 -3.26
CA GLU A 70 27.32 12.10 -2.33
C GLU A 70 26.85 11.76 -0.91
N MET A 71 25.79 12.43 -0.45
CA MET A 71 25.15 12.18 0.85
C MET A 71 24.53 10.78 0.93
N PHE A 72 23.91 10.32 -0.15
CA PHE A 72 23.29 8.98 -0.25
C PHE A 72 24.23 7.91 -0.85
N LYS A 73 25.50 8.24 -1.12
CA LYS A 73 26.50 7.39 -1.77
C LYS A 73 26.01 6.75 -3.07
N LEU A 74 25.31 7.55 -3.87
CA LEU A 74 24.82 7.18 -5.19
C LEU A 74 25.88 7.46 -6.26
N SER A 75 25.80 6.75 -7.38
CA SER A 75 26.66 7.02 -8.53
C SER A 75 26.40 8.43 -9.08
N LEU A 76 27.48 9.19 -9.28
CA LEU A 76 27.40 10.53 -9.87
C LEU A 76 26.94 10.52 -11.33
N SER A 77 27.28 9.47 -12.07
CA SER A 77 26.96 9.30 -13.49
C SER A 77 25.55 8.79 -13.77
N GLN A 78 24.90 8.15 -12.79
CA GLN A 78 23.56 7.60 -12.92
C GLN A 78 22.49 8.60 -12.45
N PRO A 79 21.25 8.58 -12.96
CA PRO A 79 20.18 9.41 -12.45
C PRO A 79 19.85 9.07 -10.98
N ILE A 80 19.12 9.96 -10.29
CA ILE A 80 18.57 9.63 -8.96
C ILE A 80 17.66 8.41 -9.09
N PRO A 81 17.86 7.34 -8.29
CA PRO A 81 17.01 6.17 -8.35
C PRO A 81 15.54 6.52 -8.15
N GLU A 82 14.65 5.93 -8.92
CA GLU A 82 13.21 6.25 -8.92
C GLU A 82 12.58 6.17 -7.51
N HIS A 83 12.98 5.20 -6.69
CA HIS A 83 12.49 5.06 -5.30
C HIS A 83 12.91 6.21 -4.37
N LEU A 84 13.95 6.97 -4.71
CA LEU A 84 14.40 8.17 -4.00
C LEU A 84 13.94 9.47 -4.67
N GLU A 85 13.27 9.43 -5.82
CA GLU A 85 12.90 10.64 -6.58
C GLU A 85 12.01 11.57 -5.76
N ARG A 86 11.00 11.02 -5.08
CA ARG A 86 10.11 11.81 -4.21
C ARG A 86 10.87 12.38 -3.01
N THR A 87 11.76 11.60 -2.42
CA THR A 87 12.62 11.99 -1.30
C THR A 87 13.56 13.13 -1.69
N TYR A 88 14.21 13.00 -2.84
CA TYR A 88 15.07 13.99 -3.46
C TYR A 88 14.33 15.30 -3.74
N ARG A 89 13.13 15.24 -4.35
CA ARG A 89 12.30 16.44 -4.59
C ARG A 89 11.94 17.18 -3.30
N TYR A 90 11.59 16.47 -2.24
CA TYR A 90 11.28 17.12 -0.95
C TYR A 90 12.52 17.74 -0.33
N TRP A 91 13.67 17.08 -0.41
CA TRP A 91 14.94 17.65 0.03
C TRP A 91 15.27 18.95 -0.72
N LEU A 92 15.13 18.97 -2.06
CA LEU A 92 15.32 20.18 -2.86
C LEU A 92 14.40 21.33 -2.42
N LEU A 93 13.12 21.07 -2.18
CA LEU A 93 12.17 22.15 -1.89
C LEU A 93 12.33 22.70 -0.46
N PHE A 94 12.76 21.88 0.50
CA PHE A 94 12.62 22.21 1.93
C PHE A 94 13.92 22.26 2.72
N ASP A 95 15.02 21.73 2.20
CA ASP A 95 16.23 21.49 2.99
C ASP A 95 17.53 21.92 2.32
N VAL A 96 17.57 22.02 0.98
CA VAL A 96 18.80 22.45 0.31
C VAL A 96 19.13 23.92 0.62
N PRO A 97 20.38 24.25 0.97
CA PRO A 97 20.79 25.65 1.10
C PRO A 97 20.84 26.31 -0.28
N CYS A 98 20.05 27.36 -0.44
CA CYS A 98 20.06 28.26 -1.58
C CYS A 98 20.96 29.49 -1.30
N GLN A 99 20.86 30.50 -2.15
CA GLN A 99 21.59 31.76 -2.03
C GLN A 99 21.43 32.37 -0.63
N GLN A 100 22.53 32.94 -0.10
CA GLN A 100 22.55 33.59 1.21
C GLN A 100 22.11 32.70 2.39
N GLY A 101 22.11 31.38 2.23
CA GLY A 101 21.81 30.42 3.30
C GLY A 101 20.33 30.20 3.59
N LYS A 102 19.41 30.70 2.75
CA LYS A 102 17.97 30.39 2.82
C LYS A 102 17.64 29.15 2.01
N ARG A 103 16.58 28.44 2.36
CA ARG A 103 16.08 27.28 1.59
C ARG A 103 15.05 27.73 0.55
N PRO A 104 14.79 26.95 -0.53
CA PRO A 104 13.84 27.35 -1.57
C PRO A 104 12.45 27.74 -1.05
N ILE A 105 11.90 27.02 -0.06
CA ILE A 105 10.65 27.42 0.59
C ILE A 105 10.73 28.79 1.29
N GLU A 106 11.86 29.14 1.91
CA GLU A 106 12.04 30.40 2.62
C GLU A 106 12.20 31.57 1.63
N GLU A 107 12.95 31.35 0.54
CA GLU A 107 13.04 32.32 -0.55
C GLU A 107 11.69 32.55 -1.23
N TRP A 108 10.93 31.47 -1.47
CA TRP A 108 9.59 31.56 -2.03
C TRP A 108 8.63 32.36 -1.14
N ILE A 109 8.62 32.12 0.16
CA ILE A 109 7.81 32.87 1.14
C ILE A 109 8.18 34.35 1.12
N GLY A 110 9.47 34.68 1.00
CA GLY A 110 9.96 36.07 0.98
C GLY A 110 9.57 36.85 -0.28
N HIS A 111 9.41 36.18 -1.42
CA HIS A 111 9.17 36.81 -2.72
C HIS A 111 7.73 36.68 -3.23
N THR A 112 6.90 35.86 -2.58
CA THR A 112 5.53 35.56 -3.04
C THR A 112 4.50 36.13 -2.08
N ARG A 113 3.51 36.86 -2.62
CA ARG A 113 2.39 37.35 -1.83
C ARG A 113 1.40 36.22 -1.55
N LEU A 114 1.59 35.52 -0.42
CA LEU A 114 0.71 34.44 0.01
C LEU A 114 -0.52 34.96 0.76
N SER A 115 -1.65 34.27 0.61
CA SER A 115 -2.80 34.51 1.49
C SER A 115 -2.47 34.07 2.92
N PRO A 116 -3.09 34.65 3.97
CA PRO A 116 -2.75 34.31 5.36
C PRO A 116 -2.79 32.80 5.70
N PRO A 117 -3.75 32.00 5.18
CA PRO A 117 -3.72 30.55 5.38
C PRO A 117 -2.52 29.87 4.72
N LYS A 118 -2.15 30.27 3.49
CA LYS A 118 -1.00 29.74 2.76
C LYS A 118 0.31 30.10 3.45
N ALA A 119 0.46 31.35 3.87
CA ALA A 119 1.63 31.83 4.61
C ALA A 119 1.87 31.01 5.88
N ARG A 120 0.84 30.81 6.71
CA ARG A 120 0.95 29.99 7.93
C ARG A 120 1.37 28.54 7.65
N LEU A 121 0.79 27.91 6.62
CA LEU A 121 1.15 26.55 6.24
C LEU A 121 2.59 26.48 5.71
N ALA A 122 2.99 27.42 4.86
CA ALA A 122 4.33 27.51 4.31
C ALA A 122 5.37 27.74 5.42
N GLU A 123 5.13 28.66 6.35
CA GLU A 123 5.98 28.88 7.53
C GLU A 123 6.08 27.62 8.40
N MET A 124 4.97 26.90 8.61
CA MET A 124 4.99 25.65 9.37
C MET A 124 5.83 24.57 8.68
N ILE A 125 5.72 24.44 7.35
CA ILE A 125 6.55 23.52 6.57
C ILE A 125 8.02 23.96 6.64
N ALA A 126 8.31 25.25 6.45
CA ALA A 126 9.66 25.79 6.53
C ALA A 126 10.27 25.53 7.92
N ASN A 127 9.49 25.61 8.99
CA ASN A 127 9.96 25.37 10.35
C ASN A 127 9.97 23.88 10.78
N SER A 128 9.48 22.96 9.94
CA SER A 128 9.48 21.52 10.24
C SER A 128 10.82 20.89 9.88
N LYS A 129 11.43 20.06 10.73
CA LYS A 129 12.71 19.40 10.41
C LYS A 129 12.49 17.97 9.92
N PHE A 130 13.20 17.55 8.86
CA PHE A 130 13.30 16.14 8.51
C PHE A 130 14.28 15.45 9.47
N THR A 131 13.81 14.49 10.26
CA THR A 131 14.62 13.80 11.26
C THR A 131 14.04 12.44 11.60
N CYS A 132 14.70 11.71 12.51
CA CYS A 132 14.35 10.35 12.88
C CYS A 132 13.61 10.29 14.21
N TYR A 133 12.57 9.47 14.25
CA TYR A 133 11.76 9.18 15.43
C TYR A 133 11.65 7.67 15.64
N GLU A 134 11.48 7.24 16.88
CA GLU A 134 11.16 5.87 17.22
C GLU A 134 9.65 5.73 17.42
N ILE A 135 9.03 4.72 16.82
CA ILE A 135 7.61 4.43 17.01
C ILE A 135 7.42 3.68 18.34
N LYS A 136 6.86 4.36 19.35
CA LYS A 136 6.67 3.78 20.68
C LYS A 136 5.33 3.08 20.84
N GLU A 137 4.28 3.62 20.23
CA GLU A 137 2.93 3.09 20.34
C GLU A 137 2.17 3.35 19.04
N ILE A 138 1.33 2.40 18.64
CA ILE A 138 0.39 2.54 17.52
C ILE A 138 -1.01 2.28 18.06
N ARG A 139 -1.91 3.24 17.88
CA ARG A 139 -3.33 3.16 18.20
C ARG A 139 -4.14 3.13 16.91
N GLU A 140 -5.47 3.04 17.03
CA GLU A 140 -6.35 2.92 15.86
C GLU A 140 -6.16 4.06 14.84
N LYS A 141 -6.06 5.32 15.32
CA LYS A 141 -6.03 6.56 14.50
C LYS A 141 -4.76 7.41 14.65
N GLU A 142 -3.91 7.09 15.61
CA GLU A 142 -2.72 7.87 15.96
C GLU A 142 -1.55 6.93 16.27
N MET A 143 -0.33 7.46 16.18
CA MET A 143 0.90 6.82 16.62
C MET A 143 1.70 7.79 17.48
N ILE A 144 2.44 7.25 18.44
CA ILE A 144 3.32 8.02 19.31
C ILE A 144 4.75 7.85 18.83
N LEU A 145 5.32 8.97 18.37
CA LEU A 145 6.69 9.07 17.93
C LEU A 145 7.54 9.68 19.04
N CYS A 146 8.65 9.05 19.37
CA CYS A 146 9.63 9.63 20.30
C CYS A 146 10.84 10.16 19.51
N SER A 147 11.18 11.43 19.69
CA SER A 147 12.40 11.97 19.11
C SER A 147 13.61 11.26 19.71
N ILE A 148 14.42 10.65 18.85
CA ILE A 148 15.65 9.97 19.25
C ILE A 148 16.63 10.93 19.95
N VAL A 149 16.56 12.21 19.59
CA VAL A 149 17.46 13.27 20.08
C VAL A 149 16.92 13.97 21.34
N LYS A 150 15.65 14.37 21.31
CA LYS A 150 15.07 15.26 22.34
C LYS A 150 14.31 14.53 23.42
N THR A 151 14.14 13.21 23.32
CA THR A 151 13.32 12.36 24.21
C THR A 151 11.85 12.78 24.37
N GLU A 152 11.39 13.75 23.58
CA GLU A 152 10.00 14.22 23.55
C GLU A 152 9.14 13.23 22.75
N SER A 153 7.95 12.93 23.29
CA SER A 153 6.92 12.13 22.62
C SER A 153 5.92 13.04 21.91
N ILE A 154 5.62 12.71 20.66
CA ILE A 154 4.76 13.48 19.76
C ILE A 154 3.64 12.55 19.27
N ILE A 155 2.40 12.98 19.44
CA ILE A 155 1.22 12.27 18.91
C ILE A 155 1.01 12.70 17.46
N VAL A 156 1.09 11.73 16.56
CA VAL A 156 1.01 11.92 15.12
C VAL A 156 -0.14 11.09 14.56
N LYS A 157 -0.80 11.56 13.51
CA LYS A 157 -1.75 10.77 12.73
C LYS A 157 -1.10 9.45 12.31
N ARG A 158 -1.83 8.35 12.43
CA ARG A 158 -1.32 7.02 12.07
C ARG A 158 -0.99 6.95 10.58
N GLU A 159 0.19 6.41 10.28
CA GLU A 159 0.60 5.98 8.94
C GLU A 159 0.34 4.47 8.75
N GLU A 160 0.05 4.05 7.52
CA GLU A 160 -0.03 2.62 7.14
C GLU A 160 1.38 2.00 7.13
N ASN A 161 1.51 0.68 7.25
CA ASN A 161 2.79 -0.06 7.12
C ASN A 161 3.89 0.31 8.15
N CYS A 162 3.51 0.76 9.33
CA CYS A 162 4.42 1.04 10.45
C CYS A 162 4.25 0.03 11.58
N SER A 163 5.34 -0.34 12.24
CA SER A 163 5.37 -1.26 13.39
C SER A 163 6.03 -0.61 14.61
N VAL A 164 5.56 -0.95 15.80
CA VAL A 164 6.17 -0.52 17.06
C VAL A 164 7.63 -0.95 17.10
N GLY A 165 8.51 -0.06 17.57
CA GLY A 165 9.96 -0.25 17.63
C GLY A 165 10.70 0.20 16.36
N GLN A 166 10.02 0.41 15.22
CA GLN A 166 10.68 0.92 14.02
C GLN A 166 11.16 2.36 14.19
N LEU A 167 12.19 2.71 13.42
CA LEU A 167 12.67 4.07 13.27
C LEU A 167 12.08 4.68 12.00
N ILE A 168 11.49 5.86 12.11
CA ILE A 168 10.86 6.57 11.02
C ILE A 168 11.57 7.91 10.78
N PHE A 169 12.18 8.04 9.60
CA PHE A 169 12.66 9.31 9.09
C PHE A 169 11.50 10.06 8.45
N ALA A 170 11.08 11.15 9.07
CA ALA A 170 9.91 11.91 8.65
C ALA A 170 10.05 13.40 8.96
N ARG A 171 9.22 14.18 8.27
CA ARG A 171 8.96 15.59 8.57
C ARG A 171 7.55 15.69 9.13
N LEU A 172 7.40 16.33 10.29
CA LEU A 172 6.11 16.45 10.97
C LEU A 172 5.61 17.90 10.91
N ILE A 173 4.34 18.08 10.56
CA ILE A 173 3.64 19.36 10.62
C ILE A 173 2.34 19.23 11.42
N LYS A 174 1.81 20.36 11.88
CA LYS A 174 0.56 20.42 12.66
C LYS A 174 -0.40 21.49 12.12
N PRO A 175 -1.02 21.30 10.93
CA PRO A 175 -2.01 22.24 10.42
C PRO A 175 -3.30 22.23 11.23
N GLY A 176 -3.49 21.21 12.08
CA GLY A 176 -4.68 21.01 12.89
C GLY A 176 -4.46 20.71 14.36
N SER A 177 -5.35 19.88 14.90
CA SER A 177 -5.30 19.46 16.30
C SER A 177 -4.17 18.46 16.58
N MET A 178 -3.72 17.72 15.58
CA MET A 178 -2.71 16.65 15.68
C MET A 178 -1.59 16.85 14.66
N TYR A 179 -0.38 16.36 14.97
CA TYR A 179 0.71 16.29 14.00
C TYR A 179 0.40 15.25 12.92
N GLU A 180 1.00 15.40 11.75
CA GLU A 180 0.95 14.42 10.67
C GLU A 180 2.28 14.42 9.91
N VAL A 181 2.54 13.32 9.19
CA VAL A 181 3.71 13.23 8.31
C VAL A 181 3.48 14.09 7.06
N PHE A 182 4.46 14.93 6.75
CA PHE A 182 4.46 15.77 5.55
C PHE A 182 5.51 15.28 4.56
N GLY A 183 5.04 14.67 3.48
CA GLY A 183 5.91 14.17 2.41
C GLY A 183 6.24 12.69 2.54
N PRO A 184 7.30 12.22 1.84
CA PRO A 184 7.78 10.86 1.98
C PRO A 184 8.36 10.66 3.40
N TYR A 185 8.16 9.46 3.93
CA TYR A 185 8.88 8.99 5.11
C TYR A 185 9.63 7.71 4.76
N THR A 186 10.62 7.36 5.58
CA THR A 186 11.34 6.08 5.46
C THR A 186 11.36 5.40 6.81
N ALA A 187 10.74 4.22 6.88
CA ALA A 187 10.78 3.36 8.05
C ALA A 187 11.93 2.35 7.93
N ILE A 188 12.71 2.19 8.99
CA ILE A 188 13.88 1.31 9.06
C ILE A 188 13.77 0.49 10.35
N GLN A 189 14.28 -0.74 10.31
CA GLN A 189 14.31 -1.64 11.46
C GLN A 189 15.18 -1.09 12.60
N SER A 190 14.81 -1.44 13.84
CA SER A 190 15.41 -0.90 15.07
C SER A 190 16.88 -1.26 15.29
N ALA A 191 17.43 -2.22 14.53
CA ALA A 191 18.81 -2.69 14.67
C ALA A 191 19.86 -1.58 14.47
N LEU A 192 19.55 -0.54 13.69
CA LEU A 192 20.45 0.60 13.43
C LEU A 192 20.26 1.78 14.41
N ARG A 193 19.52 1.57 15.49
CA ARG A 193 19.12 2.65 16.40
C ARG A 193 20.30 3.37 17.04
N ARG A 194 21.32 2.64 17.50
CA ARG A 194 22.48 3.26 18.18
C ARG A 194 23.32 4.05 17.19
N GLU A 195 23.51 3.51 16.00
CA GLU A 195 24.29 4.10 14.91
C GLU A 195 23.61 5.39 14.43
N ILE A 196 22.31 5.35 14.18
CA ILE A 196 21.52 6.52 13.78
C ILE A 196 21.55 7.59 14.88
N LEU A 197 21.38 7.21 16.16
CA LEU A 197 21.48 8.13 17.29
C LEU A 197 22.86 8.81 17.33
N VAL A 198 23.94 8.04 17.28
CA VAL A 198 25.32 8.56 17.30
C VAL A 198 25.56 9.53 16.14
N GLN A 199 25.04 9.23 14.94
CA GLN A 199 25.18 10.14 13.80
C GLN A 199 24.38 11.43 14.02
N LEU A 200 23.13 11.34 14.46
CA LEU A 200 22.32 12.50 14.76
C LEU A 200 22.98 13.37 15.84
N GLU A 201 23.51 12.79 16.92
CA GLU A 201 24.25 13.50 17.97
C GLU A 201 25.53 14.15 17.45
N LYS A 202 26.32 13.44 16.64
CA LYS A 202 27.53 14.01 16.00
C LYS A 202 27.22 15.24 15.16
N PHE A 203 26.11 15.24 14.44
CA PHE A 203 25.70 16.37 13.61
C PHE A 203 25.01 17.50 14.41
N LEU A 204 24.56 17.24 15.65
CA LEU A 204 23.95 18.25 16.53
C LEU A 204 24.97 19.06 17.35
N HIS A 205 26.22 18.60 17.46
CA HIS A 205 27.32 19.33 18.08
C HIS A 205 28.29 19.95 17.06
N PRO A 206 27.99 21.14 16.51
CA PRO A 206 29.01 22.08 16.06
C PRO A 206 29.04 23.34 16.93
N ASP A 207 30.25 23.73 17.32
CA ASP A 207 30.63 24.78 18.28
C ASP A 207 30.33 26.24 17.83
N THR A 208 29.25 26.49 17.08
CA THR A 208 28.95 27.83 16.55
C THR A 208 27.44 28.10 16.47
N SER A 209 26.96 28.91 17.41
CA SER A 209 25.57 29.34 17.59
C SER A 209 24.97 30.19 16.45
N GLN A 210 25.72 30.47 15.37
CA GLN A 210 25.25 31.25 14.22
C GLN A 210 25.01 30.45 12.92
N LEU A 211 25.55 29.23 12.77
CA LEU A 211 25.34 28.37 11.58
C LEU A 211 24.04 27.53 11.62
N LYS A 212 23.27 27.57 12.71
CA LYS A 212 22.18 26.62 13.06
C LYS A 212 21.02 26.48 12.06
N ARG A 213 20.84 27.38 11.09
CA ARG A 213 19.77 27.29 10.07
C ARG A 213 20.27 26.87 8.68
N GLN A 214 21.58 26.88 8.44
CA GLN A 214 22.12 26.84 7.08
C GLN A 214 22.15 25.43 6.46
N THR A 215 21.99 24.34 7.20
CA THR A 215 22.15 23.01 6.57
C THR A 215 21.01 22.00 6.75
N TRP A 216 20.26 21.94 7.86
CA TRP A 216 19.08 21.04 8.07
C TRP A 216 19.21 19.64 7.44
N ASP A 217 20.43 19.15 7.35
CA ASP A 217 20.87 18.03 6.54
C ASP A 217 21.18 16.83 7.43
N GLU A 218 21.14 16.99 8.75
CA GLU A 218 21.55 15.97 9.71
C GLU A 218 20.64 14.74 9.60
N GLY A 219 19.33 14.96 9.47
CA GLY A 219 18.37 13.87 9.26
C GLY A 219 18.56 13.17 7.92
N TRP A 220 18.95 13.91 6.87
CA TRP A 220 19.20 13.39 5.54
C TRP A 220 20.49 12.58 5.46
N LYS A 221 21.57 13.07 6.09
CA LYS A 221 22.84 12.35 6.24
C LYS A 221 22.67 11.07 7.05
N ALA A 222 21.93 11.13 8.17
CA ALA A 222 21.61 9.96 8.96
C ALA A 222 20.79 8.92 8.17
N LEU A 223 19.83 9.37 7.34
CA LEU A 223 19.09 8.48 6.45
C LEU A 223 19.98 7.84 5.38
N GLY A 224 20.82 8.63 4.70
CA GLY A 224 21.77 8.13 3.69
C GLY A 224 22.69 7.04 4.26
N LEU A 225 23.22 7.25 5.47
CA LEU A 225 24.00 6.26 6.21
C LEU A 225 23.19 5.03 6.59
N ALA A 226 21.97 5.20 7.09
CA ALA A 226 21.11 4.08 7.47
C ALA A 226 20.76 3.20 6.24
N ILE A 227 20.49 3.80 5.09
CA ILE A 227 20.26 3.09 3.83
C ILE A 227 21.52 2.35 3.39
N GLN A 228 22.70 2.98 3.50
CA GLN A 228 23.97 2.33 3.18
C GLN A 228 24.22 1.14 4.11
N GLN A 229 24.05 1.31 5.41
CA GLN A 229 24.23 0.25 6.39
C GLN A 229 23.21 -0.88 6.23
N THR A 230 21.98 -0.57 5.83
CA THR A 230 20.98 -1.59 5.48
C THR A 230 21.42 -2.38 4.24
N LYS A 231 21.92 -1.70 3.18
CA LYS A 231 22.49 -2.35 2.00
C LYS A 231 23.75 -3.17 2.32
N SER A 232 24.63 -2.65 3.17
CA SER A 232 25.84 -3.34 3.63
C SER A 232 25.51 -4.49 4.57
N PHE A 233 24.47 -4.39 5.39
CA PHE A 233 23.97 -5.47 6.26
C PHE A 233 23.33 -6.56 5.40
N HIS A 234 22.56 -6.21 4.37
CA HIS A 234 22.09 -7.16 3.36
C HIS A 234 23.26 -7.77 2.58
N ALA A 235 24.28 -7.00 2.17
CA ALA A 235 25.46 -7.53 1.48
C ALA A 235 26.40 -8.37 2.37
N LEU A 236 26.44 -8.10 3.68
CA LEU A 236 27.15 -8.90 4.68
C LEU A 236 26.37 -10.17 5.03
N GLN A 237 25.03 -10.08 5.08
CA GLN A 237 24.16 -11.25 5.13
C GLN A 237 24.25 -12.07 3.84
N GLU A 238 24.39 -11.45 2.66
CA GLU A 238 24.61 -12.13 1.38
C GLU A 238 26.00 -12.79 1.31
N ASN A 239 27.06 -12.15 1.83
CA ASN A 239 28.39 -12.76 1.89
C ASN A 239 28.53 -13.85 2.98
N GLN A 240 27.79 -13.74 4.09
CA GLN A 240 27.65 -14.85 5.05
C GLN A 240 26.69 -15.93 4.54
N ALA A 241 25.71 -15.60 3.70
CA ALA A 241 24.83 -16.54 3.01
C ALA A 241 25.49 -17.19 1.78
N LEU A 242 26.58 -16.62 1.24
CA LEU A 242 27.41 -17.28 0.23
C LEU A 242 28.28 -18.40 0.83
N ASN A 243 28.52 -18.39 2.14
CA ASN A 243 29.18 -19.48 2.86
C ASN A 243 28.22 -20.42 3.59
N ASN A 244 26.94 -20.08 3.65
CA ASN A 244 25.89 -20.94 4.16
C ASN A 244 24.75 -20.97 3.14
N GLU A 245 24.80 -21.95 2.24
CA GLU A 245 23.65 -22.35 1.42
C GLU A 245 22.43 -22.59 2.33
N GLN A 246 21.64 -21.54 2.56
CA GLN A 246 20.27 -21.64 3.02
C GLN A 246 19.46 -20.61 2.24
N ASN A 247 18.95 -21.09 1.10
CA ASN A 247 17.73 -20.68 0.43
C ASN A 247 17.00 -19.48 1.07
N PHE A 248 16.98 -18.33 0.39
CA PHE A 248 15.83 -17.44 0.48
C PHE A 248 14.65 -18.18 -0.17
N VAL A 249 13.99 -19.03 0.61
CA VAL A 249 12.67 -19.54 0.30
C VAL A 249 11.76 -18.32 0.40
N VAL A 250 11.41 -17.73 -0.75
CA VAL A 250 10.11 -17.08 -0.85
C VAL A 250 9.13 -18.17 -0.42
N GLU A 251 8.48 -18.01 0.75
CA GLU A 251 7.42 -18.93 1.21
C GLU A 251 6.60 -19.30 -0.02
N ASP A 252 6.57 -20.60 -0.36
CA ASP A 252 6.03 -21.08 -1.63
C ASP A 252 4.67 -20.39 -1.84
N GLY A 253 4.61 -19.47 -2.79
CA GLY A 253 3.38 -18.76 -3.09
C GLY A 253 2.29 -19.79 -3.32
N TYR A 254 1.22 -19.73 -2.54
CA TYR A 254 0.16 -20.72 -2.63
C TYR A 254 -0.70 -20.40 -3.86
N TRP A 255 -0.62 -21.25 -4.89
CA TRP A 255 -1.62 -21.29 -5.94
C TRP A 255 -2.71 -22.29 -5.52
N PRO A 256 -3.93 -21.83 -5.19
CA PRO A 256 -4.97 -22.75 -4.79
C PRO A 256 -5.35 -23.69 -5.94
N VAL A 257 -5.31 -24.99 -5.70
CA VAL A 257 -5.78 -26.03 -6.63
C VAL A 257 -6.91 -26.79 -5.94
N VAL A 258 -8.00 -27.02 -6.66
CA VAL A 258 -9.23 -27.53 -6.09
C VAL A 258 -9.87 -28.54 -7.05
N ASP A 259 -10.36 -29.64 -6.48
CA ASP A 259 -11.17 -30.60 -7.21
C ASP A 259 -12.66 -30.17 -7.26
N PHE A 260 -13.27 -30.33 -8.43
CA PHE A 260 -14.70 -30.10 -8.65
C PHE A 260 -15.41 -31.44 -8.74
N ILE A 261 -15.93 -31.91 -7.61
CA ILE A 261 -16.55 -33.23 -7.47
C ILE A 261 -18.07 -33.15 -7.27
N GLY A 262 -18.65 -31.96 -7.41
CA GLY A 262 -20.07 -31.74 -7.19
C GLY A 262 -20.93 -32.56 -8.16
N SER A 263 -22.01 -33.14 -7.63
CA SER A 263 -23.04 -33.79 -8.42
C SER A 263 -24.42 -33.26 -8.03
N GLY A 264 -25.25 -33.00 -9.04
CA GLY A 264 -26.56 -32.37 -8.85
C GLY A 264 -26.48 -30.91 -8.40
N ASP A 265 -27.63 -30.34 -8.04
CA ASP A 265 -27.72 -28.96 -7.55
C ASP A 265 -27.26 -28.84 -6.08
N VAL A 266 -27.23 -27.64 -5.50
CA VAL A 266 -27.06 -27.48 -4.04
C VAL A 266 -28.33 -27.88 -3.27
N PRO A 267 -28.25 -28.18 -1.96
CA PRO A 267 -29.44 -28.44 -1.15
C PRO A 267 -30.44 -27.29 -1.19
N SER A 268 -31.74 -27.62 -1.17
CA SER A 268 -32.84 -26.64 -1.24
C SER A 268 -32.77 -25.59 -0.12
N GLU A 269 -32.28 -25.96 1.06
CA GLU A 269 -32.05 -25.04 2.18
C GLU A 269 -31.08 -23.90 1.81
N ILE A 270 -30.05 -24.20 1.03
CA ILE A 270 -29.06 -23.19 0.58
C ILE A 270 -29.71 -22.22 -0.40
N ILE A 271 -30.55 -22.73 -1.30
CA ILE A 271 -31.34 -21.93 -2.24
C ILE A 271 -32.26 -20.98 -1.46
N GLN A 272 -32.98 -21.50 -0.46
CA GLN A 272 -33.87 -20.70 0.40
C GLN A 272 -33.12 -19.60 1.15
N HIS A 273 -31.91 -19.87 1.68
CA HIS A 273 -31.10 -18.84 2.33
C HIS A 273 -30.72 -17.71 1.36
N ILE A 274 -30.34 -18.04 0.13
CA ILE A 274 -30.02 -17.05 -0.91
C ILE A 274 -31.27 -16.23 -1.25
N GLU A 275 -32.42 -16.87 -1.47
CA GLU A 275 -33.69 -16.17 -1.75
C GLU A 275 -34.09 -15.23 -0.61
N GLN A 276 -33.97 -15.67 0.64
CA GLN A 276 -34.25 -14.83 1.80
C GLN A 276 -33.32 -13.62 1.89
N PHE A 277 -32.03 -13.77 1.57
CA PHE A 277 -31.11 -12.64 1.47
C PHE A 277 -31.59 -11.63 0.41
N PHE A 278 -32.02 -12.11 -0.77
CA PHE A 278 -32.54 -11.22 -1.81
C PHE A 278 -33.82 -10.51 -1.38
N LEU A 279 -34.76 -11.22 -0.77
CA LEU A 279 -36.02 -10.66 -0.30
C LEU A 279 -35.84 -9.64 0.83
N LYS A 280 -35.01 -9.96 1.83
CA LYS A 280 -34.84 -9.11 3.02
C LYS A 280 -33.88 -7.94 2.78
N TYR A 281 -32.81 -8.15 2.02
CA TYR A 281 -31.73 -7.17 1.86
C TYR A 281 -31.77 -6.47 0.48
N VAL A 282 -31.78 -7.26 -0.60
CA VAL A 282 -31.55 -6.74 -1.96
C VAL A 282 -32.79 -6.06 -2.56
N ALA A 283 -34.00 -6.53 -2.23
CA ALA A 283 -35.25 -6.03 -2.80
C ALA A 283 -35.48 -4.52 -2.60
N SER A 284 -34.93 -3.95 -1.53
CA SER A 284 -35.03 -2.52 -1.22
C SER A 284 -34.07 -1.63 -2.02
N LEU A 285 -33.10 -2.21 -2.74
CA LEU A 285 -32.06 -1.49 -3.47
C LEU A 285 -32.53 -1.06 -4.86
N GLN A 286 -31.80 -0.13 -5.49
CA GLN A 286 -32.07 0.28 -6.88
C GLN A 286 -31.89 -0.89 -7.85
N THR A 287 -32.71 -0.96 -8.91
CA THR A 287 -32.72 -2.07 -9.90
C THR A 287 -31.33 -2.39 -10.47
N LYS A 288 -30.53 -1.37 -10.79
CA LYS A 288 -29.15 -1.58 -11.28
C LYS A 288 -28.25 -2.23 -10.22
N THR A 289 -28.43 -1.88 -8.95
CA THR A 289 -27.72 -2.49 -7.83
C THR A 289 -28.18 -3.91 -7.58
N GLN A 290 -29.48 -4.20 -7.72
CA GLN A 290 -30.00 -5.57 -7.62
C GLN A 290 -29.35 -6.50 -8.63
N ALA A 291 -29.25 -6.08 -9.90
CA ALA A 291 -28.61 -6.86 -10.95
C ALA A 291 -27.14 -7.21 -10.63
N LEU A 292 -26.39 -6.24 -10.09
CA LEU A 292 -25.00 -6.45 -9.66
C LEU A 292 -24.89 -7.45 -8.49
N TYR A 293 -25.86 -7.44 -7.58
CA TYR A 293 -25.92 -8.42 -6.49
C TYR A 293 -26.25 -9.81 -7.03
N SER A 294 -27.25 -9.92 -7.92
CA SER A 294 -27.62 -11.18 -8.58
C SER A 294 -26.44 -11.82 -9.30
N GLU A 295 -25.74 -11.05 -10.14
CA GLU A 295 -24.57 -11.53 -10.87
C GLU A 295 -23.46 -12.03 -9.92
N SER A 296 -23.18 -11.28 -8.84
CA SER A 296 -22.14 -11.65 -7.87
C SER A 296 -22.48 -12.93 -7.10
N VAL A 297 -23.73 -13.09 -6.68
CA VAL A 297 -24.19 -14.28 -5.93
C VAL A 297 -24.30 -15.49 -6.86
N GLU A 298 -24.64 -15.30 -8.14
CA GLU A 298 -24.64 -16.37 -9.15
C GLU A 298 -23.26 -17.01 -9.32
N TYR A 299 -22.17 -16.22 -9.26
CA TYR A 299 -20.82 -16.80 -9.27
C TYR A 299 -20.55 -17.68 -8.05
N LEU A 300 -20.97 -17.26 -6.86
CA LEU A 300 -20.85 -18.09 -5.66
C LEU A 300 -21.65 -19.38 -5.84
N TYR A 301 -22.91 -19.27 -6.29
CA TYR A 301 -23.79 -20.40 -6.55
C TYR A 301 -23.15 -21.41 -7.49
N LYS A 302 -22.70 -20.97 -8.67
CA LYS A 302 -22.01 -21.83 -9.64
C LYS A 302 -20.80 -22.53 -9.04
N TYR A 303 -19.98 -21.79 -8.29
CA TYR A 303 -18.79 -22.36 -7.66
C TYR A 303 -19.14 -23.46 -6.66
N ILE A 304 -20.08 -23.23 -5.75
CA ILE A 304 -20.48 -24.22 -4.73
C ILE A 304 -21.20 -25.42 -5.35
N THR A 305 -22.00 -25.22 -6.40
CA THR A 305 -22.65 -26.30 -7.15
C THR A 305 -21.60 -27.19 -7.83
N LEU A 306 -20.65 -26.59 -8.55
CA LEU A 306 -19.58 -27.34 -9.24
C LEU A 306 -18.67 -28.07 -8.25
N ARG A 307 -18.35 -27.44 -7.12
CA ARG A 307 -17.38 -28.00 -6.17
C ARG A 307 -17.99 -29.08 -5.27
N TYR A 308 -19.21 -28.87 -4.80
CA TYR A 308 -19.81 -29.70 -3.74
C TYR A 308 -21.18 -30.29 -4.12
N GLY A 309 -21.94 -29.62 -5.00
CA GLY A 309 -23.30 -30.03 -5.36
C GLY A 309 -24.18 -30.23 -4.12
N GLN A 310 -24.89 -31.36 -4.05
CA GLN A 310 -25.81 -31.69 -2.94
C GLN A 310 -25.13 -31.85 -1.58
N THR A 311 -23.79 -31.96 -1.54
CA THR A 311 -23.07 -32.09 -0.26
C THR A 311 -22.72 -30.75 0.39
N PHE A 312 -23.00 -29.63 -0.29
CA PHE A 312 -22.63 -28.31 0.18
C PHE A 312 -23.29 -27.95 1.52
N ARG A 313 -22.50 -27.35 2.41
CA ARG A 313 -22.96 -26.69 3.64
C ARG A 313 -22.17 -25.40 3.81
N TRP A 314 -22.78 -24.36 4.38
CA TRP A 314 -22.09 -23.09 4.63
C TRP A 314 -20.81 -23.24 5.48
N SER A 315 -20.76 -24.25 6.36
CA SER A 315 -19.59 -24.57 7.18
C SER A 315 -18.39 -25.08 6.39
N LEU A 316 -18.57 -25.47 5.12
CA LEU A 316 -17.48 -25.89 4.22
C LEU A 316 -16.77 -24.69 3.57
N ILE A 317 -17.26 -23.46 3.79
CA ILE A 317 -16.56 -22.26 3.34
C ILE A 317 -15.50 -21.90 4.38
N ASP A 318 -14.25 -22.23 4.07
CA ASP A 318 -13.05 -21.84 4.80
C ASP A 318 -12.20 -20.83 4.00
N GLU A 319 -11.07 -20.41 4.58
CA GLU A 319 -10.18 -19.44 3.93
C GLU A 319 -9.55 -19.99 2.65
N GLU A 320 -9.25 -21.29 2.58
CA GLU A 320 -8.67 -21.94 1.40
C GLU A 320 -9.64 -21.92 0.22
N MET A 321 -10.88 -22.35 0.46
CA MET A 321 -11.96 -22.31 -0.51
C MET A 321 -12.21 -20.88 -0.99
N LEU A 322 -12.27 -19.91 -0.08
CA LEU A 322 -12.46 -18.51 -0.41
C LEU A 322 -11.30 -17.93 -1.22
N ASN A 323 -10.06 -18.28 -0.89
CA ASN A 323 -8.89 -17.87 -1.66
C ASN A 323 -8.96 -18.38 -3.10
N HIS A 324 -9.29 -19.66 -3.29
CA HIS A 324 -9.49 -20.21 -4.63
C HIS A 324 -10.63 -19.50 -5.37
N PHE A 325 -11.81 -19.43 -4.75
CA PHE A 325 -13.01 -18.89 -5.37
C PHE A 325 -12.83 -17.43 -5.78
N LEU A 326 -12.33 -16.59 -4.87
CA LEU A 326 -12.27 -15.14 -5.05
C LEU A 326 -11.06 -14.70 -5.85
N ALA A 327 -9.89 -15.33 -5.66
CA ALA A 327 -8.64 -14.90 -6.28
C ALA A 327 -8.39 -15.57 -7.63
N VAL A 328 -8.89 -16.79 -7.85
CA VAL A 328 -8.62 -17.58 -9.07
C VAL A 328 -9.88 -17.82 -9.88
N TRP A 329 -10.80 -18.63 -9.36
CA TRP A 329 -11.94 -19.11 -10.14
C TRP A 329 -12.82 -17.97 -10.66
N TYR A 330 -13.09 -16.95 -9.83
CA TYR A 330 -13.84 -15.77 -10.26
C TYR A 330 -13.24 -15.14 -11.51
N LEU A 331 -11.91 -14.94 -11.55
CA LEU A 331 -11.23 -14.35 -12.70
C LEU A 331 -11.30 -15.24 -13.93
N ASP A 332 -11.19 -16.56 -13.78
CA ASP A 332 -11.30 -17.52 -14.89
C ASP A 332 -12.67 -17.47 -15.57
N GLN A 333 -13.72 -17.10 -14.83
CA GLN A 333 -15.06 -16.94 -15.42
C GLN A 333 -15.26 -15.60 -16.14
N GLN A 334 -14.34 -14.63 -15.97
CA GLN A 334 -14.48 -13.30 -16.55
C GLN A 334 -13.84 -13.25 -17.94
N LYS A 335 -14.65 -12.99 -18.97
CA LYS A 335 -14.10 -12.71 -20.33
C LYS A 335 -13.35 -11.37 -20.40
N LYS A 336 -13.83 -10.35 -19.67
CA LYS A 336 -13.26 -8.99 -19.66
C LYS A 336 -13.39 -8.38 -18.26
N PRO A 337 -12.62 -8.87 -17.26
CA PRO A 337 -12.77 -8.44 -15.87
C PRO A 337 -12.53 -6.93 -15.74
N VAL A 338 -13.36 -6.22 -14.96
CA VAL A 338 -13.21 -4.78 -14.64
C VAL A 338 -12.91 -4.58 -13.14
N PRO A 339 -12.04 -3.64 -12.73
CA PRO A 339 -11.67 -3.45 -11.32
C PRO A 339 -12.87 -3.10 -10.43
N ASN A 340 -13.79 -2.28 -10.94
CA ASN A 340 -15.02 -1.95 -10.21
C ASN A 340 -15.96 -3.15 -10.06
N GLY A 341 -15.98 -4.08 -11.02
CA GLY A 341 -16.74 -5.33 -10.91
C GLY A 341 -16.23 -6.19 -9.77
N ALA A 342 -14.91 -6.34 -9.63
CA ALA A 342 -14.31 -7.05 -8.49
C ALA A 342 -14.64 -6.39 -7.14
N ARG A 343 -14.62 -5.05 -7.05
CA ARG A 343 -15.01 -4.33 -5.83
C ARG A 343 -16.47 -4.59 -5.46
N VAL A 344 -17.36 -4.57 -6.45
CA VAL A 344 -18.78 -4.87 -6.26
C VAL A 344 -18.97 -6.32 -5.83
N PHE A 345 -18.33 -7.27 -6.51
CA PHE A 345 -18.36 -8.69 -6.20
C PHE A 345 -17.95 -8.99 -4.76
N LEU A 346 -16.77 -8.51 -4.33
CA LEU A 346 -16.30 -8.68 -2.95
C LEU A 346 -17.27 -8.02 -1.95
N ASN A 347 -17.77 -6.82 -2.23
CA ASN A 347 -18.69 -6.16 -1.31
C ASN A 347 -20.05 -6.86 -1.23
N THR A 348 -20.57 -7.43 -2.32
CA THR A 348 -21.81 -8.22 -2.30
C THR A 348 -21.65 -9.43 -1.41
N LEU A 349 -20.58 -10.21 -1.59
CA LEU A 349 -20.32 -11.40 -0.78
C LEU A 349 -20.10 -11.05 0.70
N LYS A 350 -19.44 -9.92 0.97
CA LYS A 350 -19.33 -9.39 2.33
C LYS A 350 -20.70 -9.19 2.98
N GLN A 351 -21.68 -8.64 2.25
CA GLN A 351 -23.03 -8.43 2.79
C GLN A 351 -23.78 -9.75 2.96
N LEU A 352 -23.68 -10.67 1.99
CA LEU A 352 -24.31 -11.99 2.10
C LEU A 352 -23.78 -12.75 3.32
N PHE A 353 -22.46 -12.88 3.47
CA PHE A 353 -21.86 -13.62 4.57
C PHE A 353 -22.10 -12.97 5.92
N ARG A 354 -22.13 -11.63 5.97
CA ARG A 354 -22.52 -10.91 7.17
C ARG A 354 -23.97 -11.17 7.55
N TRP A 355 -24.88 -11.14 6.58
CA TRP A 355 -26.30 -11.42 6.80
C TRP A 355 -26.52 -12.85 7.31
N LEU A 356 -25.82 -13.84 6.74
CA LEU A 356 -25.86 -15.22 7.23
C LEU A 356 -25.42 -15.35 8.69
N ALA A 357 -24.42 -14.57 9.12
CA ALA A 357 -23.98 -14.54 10.51
C ALA A 357 -24.99 -13.83 11.42
N GLU A 358 -25.57 -12.70 10.97
CA GLU A 358 -26.57 -11.94 11.72
C GLU A 358 -27.89 -12.72 11.94
N GLU A 359 -28.27 -13.57 10.99
CA GLU A 359 -29.42 -14.48 11.11
C GLU A 359 -29.06 -15.82 11.80
N HIS A 360 -27.84 -15.94 12.34
CA HIS A 360 -27.35 -17.14 13.02
C HIS A 360 -27.38 -18.43 12.17
N ILE A 361 -27.26 -18.29 10.84
CA ILE A 361 -27.20 -19.42 9.90
C ILE A 361 -25.80 -20.05 9.90
N CYS A 362 -24.73 -19.23 9.82
CA CYS A 362 -23.34 -19.70 9.90
C CYS A 362 -22.34 -18.58 10.18
N GLU A 363 -21.15 -18.95 10.68
CA GLU A 363 -20.07 -18.02 11.06
C GLU A 363 -19.03 -17.78 9.94
N VAL A 364 -19.43 -17.98 8.68
CA VAL A 364 -18.55 -17.85 7.50
C VAL A 364 -17.94 -16.45 7.35
N TYR A 365 -18.61 -15.42 7.88
CA TYR A 365 -18.16 -14.04 7.78
C TYR A 365 -16.76 -13.83 8.36
N LYS A 366 -16.37 -14.57 9.41
CA LYS A 366 -15.04 -14.44 10.02
C LYS A 366 -13.92 -14.90 9.07
N ALA A 367 -14.07 -16.08 8.45
CA ALA A 367 -13.13 -16.56 7.43
C ALA A 367 -13.08 -15.60 6.23
N TYR A 368 -14.25 -15.11 5.80
CA TYR A 368 -14.34 -14.12 4.74
C TYR A 368 -13.62 -12.80 5.05
N GLN A 369 -13.70 -12.30 6.29
CA GLN A 369 -13.02 -11.07 6.69
C GLN A 369 -11.49 -11.17 6.54
N ASN A 370 -10.90 -12.34 6.78
CA ASN A 370 -9.46 -12.55 6.65
C ASN A 370 -9.04 -12.49 5.18
N VAL A 371 -9.73 -13.25 4.32
CA VAL A 371 -9.47 -13.25 2.87
C VAL A 371 -9.79 -11.89 2.22
N TYR A 372 -10.89 -11.24 2.63
CA TYR A 372 -11.29 -9.93 2.10
C TYR A 372 -10.24 -8.85 2.36
N LYS A 373 -9.58 -8.84 3.53
CA LYS A 373 -8.52 -7.87 3.83
C LYS A 373 -7.36 -7.96 2.84
N GLN A 374 -7.02 -9.17 2.39
CA GLN A 374 -5.99 -9.40 1.38
C GLN A 374 -6.49 -8.99 -0.02
N LEU A 375 -7.69 -9.42 -0.39
CA LEU A 375 -8.18 -9.28 -1.77
C LEU A 375 -8.83 -7.93 -2.12
N VAL A 376 -9.28 -7.14 -1.14
CA VAL A 376 -10.00 -5.87 -1.41
C VAL A 376 -9.18 -4.87 -2.22
N ARG A 377 -7.84 -4.91 -2.07
CA ARG A 377 -6.90 -4.16 -2.91
C ARG A 377 -6.29 -5.05 -4.00
N ALA A 378 -5.86 -6.27 -3.66
CA ALA A 378 -5.09 -7.12 -4.58
C ALA A 378 -5.89 -7.60 -5.81
N LEU A 379 -7.19 -7.94 -5.66
CA LEU A 379 -8.01 -8.43 -6.77
C LEU A 379 -8.29 -7.35 -7.84
N PRO A 380 -8.75 -6.14 -7.48
CA PRO A 380 -8.83 -5.04 -8.45
C PRO A 380 -7.48 -4.70 -9.09
N SER A 381 -6.38 -4.70 -8.32
CA SER A 381 -5.03 -4.44 -8.86
C SER A 381 -4.59 -5.49 -9.87
N ALA A 382 -4.83 -6.78 -9.60
CA ALA A 382 -4.52 -7.86 -10.54
C ALA A 382 -5.24 -7.67 -11.89
N ILE A 383 -6.50 -7.23 -11.86
CA ILE A 383 -7.26 -6.89 -13.08
C ILE A 383 -6.65 -5.69 -13.81
N GLU A 384 -6.26 -4.63 -13.08
CA GLU A 384 -5.63 -3.45 -13.68
C GLU A 384 -4.29 -3.79 -14.34
N ILE A 385 -3.47 -4.62 -13.68
CA ILE A 385 -2.19 -5.10 -14.19
C ILE A 385 -2.40 -5.99 -15.41
N GLY A 386 -3.32 -6.95 -15.34
CA GLY A 386 -3.57 -7.85 -16.47
C GLY A 386 -3.99 -7.09 -17.74
N ARG A 387 -4.88 -6.10 -17.59
CA ARG A 387 -5.26 -5.18 -18.68
C ARG A 387 -4.11 -4.33 -19.19
N TRP A 388 -3.18 -3.96 -18.30
CA TRP A 388 -2.00 -3.19 -18.69
C TRP A 388 -1.04 -4.07 -19.48
N ILE A 389 -0.77 -5.30 -19.03
CA ILE A 389 0.09 -6.27 -19.72
C ILE A 389 -0.47 -6.58 -21.11
N GLU A 390 -1.76 -6.91 -21.21
CA GLU A 390 -2.45 -7.21 -22.47
C GLU A 390 -2.31 -6.08 -23.52
N LYS A 391 -2.14 -4.82 -23.08
CA LYS A 391 -2.03 -3.65 -23.96
C LYS A 391 -0.61 -3.20 -24.26
N ASN A 392 0.36 -3.51 -23.39
CA ASN A 392 1.69 -2.88 -23.41
C ASN A 392 2.84 -3.87 -23.51
N VAL A 393 2.57 -5.17 -23.46
CA VAL A 393 3.58 -6.22 -23.57
C VAL A 393 3.39 -6.96 -24.88
N ASP A 394 4.39 -6.87 -25.74
CA ASP A 394 4.40 -7.61 -27.00
C ASP A 394 4.53 -9.10 -26.71
N ILE A 395 3.58 -9.89 -27.20
CA ILE A 395 3.68 -11.36 -27.17
C ILE A 395 4.65 -11.74 -28.28
N VAL A 396 5.85 -12.20 -27.90
CA VAL A 396 6.91 -12.51 -28.86
C VAL A 396 6.95 -14.03 -29.09
N GLU A 397 6.67 -14.50 -30.30
CA GLU A 397 6.98 -15.87 -30.67
C GLU A 397 8.50 -16.03 -30.76
N LYS A 398 9.08 -16.86 -29.90
CA LYS A 398 10.51 -17.16 -29.94
C LYS A 398 10.77 -18.68 -29.98
N PRO A 399 11.10 -19.25 -31.15
CA PRO A 399 11.52 -20.64 -31.24
C PRO A 399 12.91 -20.85 -30.62
N GLY A 400 13.09 -21.90 -29.82
CA GLY A 400 14.41 -22.33 -29.29
C GLY A 400 14.71 -22.05 -27.81
N PHE A 401 13.70 -21.74 -26.98
CA PHE A 401 13.87 -21.44 -25.56
C PHE A 401 13.79 -22.71 -24.69
N THR A 402 14.41 -22.67 -23.51
CA THR A 402 14.75 -23.90 -22.73
C THR A 402 13.80 -24.23 -21.59
N VAL A 403 13.02 -23.27 -21.08
CA VAL A 403 12.10 -23.49 -19.96
C VAL A 403 10.77 -22.82 -20.28
N GLU A 404 9.71 -23.60 -20.33
CA GLU A 404 8.32 -23.16 -20.49
C GLU A 404 7.59 -23.40 -19.17
N VAL A 405 7.02 -22.33 -18.59
CA VAL A 405 6.21 -22.43 -17.37
C VAL A 405 4.86 -21.77 -17.60
N ASP A 406 3.79 -22.46 -17.23
CA ASP A 406 2.40 -21.99 -17.37
C ASP A 406 1.98 -20.96 -16.32
N ARG A 407 2.70 -20.89 -15.20
CA ARG A 407 2.41 -19.98 -14.08
C ARG A 407 3.70 -19.52 -13.45
N SER A 408 3.85 -18.21 -13.35
CA SER A 408 5.07 -17.64 -12.78
C SER A 408 4.73 -16.49 -11.84
N LEU A 409 5.43 -16.44 -10.70
CA LEU A 409 5.30 -15.33 -9.77
C LEU A 409 5.97 -14.09 -10.36
N PHE A 410 5.29 -12.96 -10.31
CA PHE A 410 5.71 -11.71 -10.91
C PHE A 410 5.74 -10.62 -9.87
N THR A 411 6.77 -9.79 -9.93
CA THR A 411 6.86 -8.57 -9.14
C THR A 411 7.59 -7.50 -9.93
N THR A 412 7.40 -6.25 -9.53
CA THR A 412 8.16 -5.14 -10.09
C THR A 412 8.93 -4.42 -9.00
N SER A 413 10.21 -4.21 -9.25
CA SER A 413 11.14 -3.61 -8.30
C SER A 413 11.75 -2.35 -8.87
N ALA A 414 12.66 -1.72 -8.12
CA ALA A 414 13.43 -0.59 -8.64
C ALA A 414 14.43 -0.97 -9.74
N VAL A 415 14.71 -2.27 -9.94
CA VAL A 415 15.65 -2.80 -10.93
C VAL A 415 14.94 -3.24 -12.21
N GLY A 416 13.60 -3.30 -12.20
CA GLY A 416 12.77 -3.73 -13.32
C GLY A 416 11.72 -4.76 -12.91
N SER A 417 10.97 -5.23 -13.90
CA SER A 417 10.00 -6.31 -13.76
C SER A 417 10.74 -7.65 -13.71
N MET A 418 10.36 -8.49 -12.76
CA MET A 418 10.99 -9.79 -12.53
C MET A 418 9.91 -10.87 -12.50
N VAL A 419 10.27 -12.06 -12.99
CA VAL A 419 9.43 -13.24 -12.93
C VAL A 419 10.21 -14.40 -12.31
N SER A 420 9.56 -15.19 -11.47
CA SER A 420 10.13 -16.38 -10.85
C SER A 420 9.87 -17.58 -11.75
N VAL A 421 10.94 -18.17 -12.26
CA VAL A 421 10.94 -19.39 -13.08
C VAL A 421 11.84 -20.41 -12.40
N ASN A 422 11.31 -21.60 -12.07
CA ASN A 422 12.04 -22.64 -11.33
C ASN A 422 12.73 -22.13 -10.05
N LYS A 423 12.01 -21.31 -9.26
CA LYS A 423 12.50 -20.67 -8.02
C LYS A 423 13.66 -19.69 -8.21
N LYS A 424 13.94 -19.25 -9.45
CA LYS A 424 14.91 -18.20 -9.77
C LYS A 424 14.21 -16.98 -10.35
N TRP A 425 14.56 -15.80 -9.82
CA TRP A 425 14.06 -14.53 -10.34
C TRP A 425 14.84 -14.11 -11.59
N ILE A 426 14.13 -13.95 -12.69
CA ILE A 426 14.69 -13.59 -14.00
C ILE A 426 14.02 -12.28 -14.45
N PRO A 427 14.78 -11.30 -14.96
CA PRO A 427 14.21 -10.08 -15.54
C PRO A 427 13.26 -10.39 -16.69
N ILE A 428 12.05 -9.86 -16.67
CA ILE A 428 11.08 -10.01 -17.76
C ILE A 428 11.06 -8.75 -18.62
N GLN A 429 11.18 -8.91 -19.94
CA GLN A 429 11.26 -7.78 -20.85
C GLN A 429 9.86 -7.17 -21.06
N MET A 430 9.65 -5.94 -20.59
CA MET A 430 8.40 -5.20 -20.69
C MET A 430 8.66 -3.71 -20.97
N ASN A 431 7.79 -3.08 -21.75
CA ASN A 431 7.88 -1.65 -22.07
C ASN A 431 7.37 -0.79 -20.90
N GLY A 432 8.25 -0.60 -19.91
CA GLY A 432 7.92 0.09 -18.66
C GLY A 432 6.95 -0.71 -17.79
N PHE A 433 6.73 -0.28 -16.55
CA PHE A 433 5.65 -0.80 -15.72
C PHE A 433 5.20 0.30 -14.75
N PRO A 434 3.89 0.51 -14.53
CA PRO A 434 3.43 1.58 -13.65
C PRO A 434 3.96 1.42 -12.22
N SER A 435 4.56 2.48 -11.69
CA SER A 435 5.09 2.51 -10.33
C SER A 435 4.03 2.35 -9.23
N LEU A 436 2.75 2.40 -9.59
CA LEU A 436 1.60 2.16 -8.71
C LEU A 436 1.61 0.76 -8.07
N TRP A 437 2.20 -0.24 -8.75
CA TRP A 437 2.18 -1.66 -8.34
C TRP A 437 3.57 -2.19 -7.98
N LYS A 438 4.48 -1.28 -7.61
CA LYS A 438 5.88 -1.59 -7.29
C LYS A 438 5.99 -2.25 -5.92
N GLY A 439 6.65 -3.40 -5.86
CA GLY A 439 6.82 -4.21 -4.64
C GLY A 439 5.64 -5.14 -4.33
N ASP A 440 4.56 -5.06 -5.11
CA ASP A 440 3.46 -6.02 -5.02
C ASP A 440 3.84 -7.31 -5.77
N TYR A 441 3.29 -8.44 -5.31
CA TYR A 441 3.44 -9.74 -5.94
C TYR A 441 2.13 -10.16 -6.60
N PHE A 442 2.22 -10.75 -7.78
CA PHE A 442 1.09 -11.30 -8.52
C PHE A 442 1.51 -12.57 -9.23
N TRP A 443 0.54 -13.40 -9.59
CA TRP A 443 0.78 -14.50 -10.50
C TRP A 443 0.47 -14.07 -11.93
N ILE A 444 1.38 -14.36 -12.85
CA ILE A 444 1.10 -14.33 -14.28
C ILE A 444 0.79 -15.76 -14.73
N CYS A 445 -0.36 -15.93 -15.37
CA CYS A 445 -0.78 -17.20 -15.96
C CYS A 445 -0.66 -17.12 -17.48
N GLY A 446 -0.11 -18.16 -18.09
CA GLY A 446 0.29 -18.19 -19.48
C GLY A 446 1.74 -18.66 -19.62
N LYS A 447 2.21 -18.80 -20.85
CA LYS A 447 3.53 -19.35 -21.15
C LYS A 447 4.58 -18.25 -21.01
N VAL A 448 5.55 -18.52 -20.13
CA VAL A 448 6.77 -17.73 -20.00
C VAL A 448 7.95 -18.58 -20.45
N VAL A 449 8.78 -18.00 -21.32
CA VAL A 449 10.02 -18.62 -21.81
C VAL A 449 11.24 -17.82 -21.38
N THR A 450 12.36 -18.49 -21.10
CA THR A 450 13.59 -17.85 -20.61
C THR A 450 14.80 -18.10 -21.51
N ASP A 451 15.62 -17.08 -21.75
CA ASP A 451 16.99 -17.24 -22.24
C ASP A 451 18.00 -17.19 -21.08
N SER A 452 19.30 -17.08 -21.38
CA SER A 452 20.37 -17.03 -20.39
C SER A 452 20.32 -15.82 -19.45
N SER A 453 19.49 -14.81 -19.71
CA SER A 453 19.47 -13.53 -18.99
C SER A 453 18.09 -12.88 -18.82
N HIS A 454 17.10 -13.24 -19.62
CA HIS A 454 15.78 -12.59 -19.67
C HIS A 454 14.64 -13.61 -19.83
N ALA A 455 13.45 -13.20 -19.42
CA ALA A 455 12.19 -13.91 -19.60
C ALA A 455 11.26 -13.14 -20.55
N TYR A 456 10.40 -13.88 -21.25
CA TYR A 456 9.46 -13.39 -22.25
C TYR A 456 8.10 -14.05 -22.07
N ILE A 457 7.03 -13.28 -22.23
CA ILE A 457 5.66 -13.80 -22.27
C ILE A 457 5.36 -14.22 -23.71
N THR A 458 5.10 -15.51 -23.93
CA THR A 458 4.72 -16.09 -25.23
C THR A 458 3.23 -16.41 -25.31
N GLU A 459 2.57 -16.58 -24.17
CA GLU A 459 1.11 -16.67 -24.08
C GLU A 459 0.67 -15.97 -22.79
N PHE A 460 -0.37 -15.16 -22.84
CA PHE A 460 -0.91 -14.46 -21.68
C PHE A 460 -2.38 -14.83 -21.47
N LYS A 461 -2.69 -15.44 -20.32
CA LYS A 461 -4.06 -15.84 -19.94
C LYS A 461 -4.66 -14.92 -18.88
N GLY A 462 -3.84 -14.37 -17.99
CA GLY A 462 -4.32 -13.45 -16.97
C GLY A 462 -3.32 -13.17 -15.85
N VAL A 463 -3.72 -12.29 -14.95
CA VAL A 463 -2.99 -11.95 -13.72
C VAL A 463 -3.87 -12.21 -12.52
N TYR A 464 -3.31 -12.83 -11.49
CA TYR A 464 -4.03 -13.24 -10.28
C TYR A 464 -3.35 -12.67 -9.03
N PRO A 465 -4.11 -12.35 -7.98
CA PRO A 465 -3.56 -11.87 -6.72
C PRO A 465 -2.59 -12.88 -6.10
N PHE A 466 -1.50 -12.39 -5.52
CA PHE A 466 -0.72 -13.17 -4.57
C PHE A 466 -1.41 -13.15 -3.20
N VAL A 467 -1.58 -14.33 -2.60
CA VAL A 467 -2.24 -14.50 -1.31
C VAL A 467 -1.32 -15.30 -0.40
N VAL A 468 -1.14 -14.82 0.83
CA VAL A 468 -0.34 -15.51 1.86
C VAL A 468 -1.29 -16.27 2.77
N CYS A 469 -1.05 -17.56 2.95
CA CYS A 469 -1.84 -18.41 3.84
C CYS A 469 -1.16 -18.47 5.22
N ASP A 470 -1.82 -17.95 6.26
CA ASP A 470 -1.27 -17.89 7.63
C ASP A 470 -1.31 -19.26 8.38
N SER A 471 -1.63 -20.37 7.71
CA SER A 471 -1.67 -21.71 8.33
C SER A 471 -0.66 -22.68 7.71
N PRO A 472 0.08 -23.46 8.53
CA PRO A 472 0.83 -24.60 8.02
C PRO A 472 -0.16 -25.61 7.46
N LEU A 473 -0.05 -25.88 6.15
CA LEU A 473 -0.85 -26.90 5.48
C LEU A 473 -0.74 -28.23 6.26
N PRO A 474 -1.85 -28.96 6.48
CA PRO A 474 -1.74 -30.37 6.78
C PRO A 474 -1.06 -31.00 5.56
N LEU A 475 0.14 -31.55 5.80
CA LEU A 475 0.84 -32.40 4.84
C LEU A 475 -0.18 -33.29 4.13
N LEU A 476 -0.33 -33.07 2.82
CA LEU A 476 -1.01 -33.99 1.92
C LEU A 476 -0.49 -35.38 2.25
N LYS A 477 -1.34 -36.20 2.89
CA LYS A 477 -1.10 -37.63 2.98
C LYS A 477 -1.11 -38.13 1.55
N GLN A 478 0.09 -38.35 1.00
CA GLN A 478 0.24 -39.14 -0.20
C GLN A 478 -0.25 -40.56 0.12
N PRO A 479 -0.92 -41.24 -0.82
CA PRO A 479 -1.21 -42.67 -0.69
C PRO A 479 0.06 -43.51 -0.57
#